data_AF-A0A9N9B2A6-F1
#
_entry.id   AF-A0A9N9B2A6-F1
#
_cell.length_a   1.000
_cell.length_b   1.000
_cell.length_c   1.000
_cell.angle_alpha   90.00
_cell.angle_beta   90.00
_cell.angle_gamma   90.00
#
_symmetry.space_group_name_H-M   'P 1'
#
loop_
_entity.id
_entity.type
_entity.pdbx_description
1 polymer ?
#
loop_
_entity_poly.entity_id
_entity_poly.type
_entity_poly.pdbx_seq_one_letter_code
_entity_poly.pdbx_strand_id
1 'polypeptide(L)'
;MLPIAGVLLMIACINCISYFGIKGVYKRPVKYHTFEINGQPVNLFEHDKNGNLIPMPHTTINMEAVVSEIVRQLGNWNVQTGQGGVVTSSQGGFNFHVRGRRTIRAPDVSFTSKNVYRHLTQQQLWTFKGEPFTPTVVIEVSDTIKDSDTKKKNKVFDDLDEKFKSEYLAVGTSVQIDGGDTLPGFTLDVKMIKDIISQKSRPTEASKKPESRFSCPKCDNHFTDNYSFIKHFERSHICD
;
A
#
# COMPACT_ATOMS: atom_id res chain seq x y z
N MET A 1 -23.09 -5.68 -24.94
CA MET A 1 -22.97 -4.91 -23.68
C MET A 1 -22.55 -5.88 -22.58
N LEU A 2 -21.28 -5.86 -22.16
CA LEU A 2 -20.82 -6.62 -20.99
C LEU A 2 -20.96 -5.73 -19.72
N PRO A 3 -21.38 -6.28 -18.58
CA PRO A 3 -21.41 -5.53 -17.33
C PRO A 3 -19.99 -5.40 -16.76
N ILE A 4 -19.58 -4.16 -16.49
CA ILE A 4 -18.39 -3.84 -15.72
C ILE A 4 -18.71 -4.25 -14.26
N ALA A 5 -17.88 -5.10 -13.67
CA ALA A 5 -18.00 -5.49 -12.27
C ALA A 5 -17.93 -4.23 -11.39
N GLY A 6 -19.04 -3.89 -10.75
CA GLY A 6 -19.13 -2.77 -9.82
C GLY A 6 -18.31 -3.04 -8.58
N VAL A 7 -17.24 -2.29 -8.38
CA VAL A 7 -16.60 -2.15 -7.07
C VAL A 7 -17.57 -1.34 -6.20
N LEU A 8 -18.30 -2.02 -5.30
CA LEU A 8 -19.16 -1.37 -4.33
C LEU A 8 -18.29 -0.73 -3.24
N LEU A 9 -18.00 0.56 -3.37
CA LEU A 9 -17.34 1.35 -2.33
C LEU A 9 -18.34 1.62 -1.20
N MET A 10 -18.40 0.73 -0.20
CA MET A 10 -19.14 1.01 1.03
C MET A 10 -18.30 1.91 1.93
N ILE A 11 -18.53 3.23 1.86
CA ILE A 11 -18.03 4.18 2.86
C ILE A 11 -18.88 4.00 4.13
N ALA A 12 -18.34 3.26 5.11
CA ALA A 12 -18.97 3.17 6.43
C ALA A 12 -18.76 4.49 7.19
N CYS A 13 -19.66 5.46 6.98
CA CYS A 13 -19.82 6.59 7.90
C CYS A 13 -20.55 6.08 9.15
N ILE A 14 -19.97 6.33 10.34
CA ILE A 14 -20.40 5.80 11.65
C ILE A 14 -21.87 6.11 12.05
N ASN A 15 -22.64 6.90 11.29
CA ASN A 15 -23.98 7.33 11.71
C ASN A 15 -25.17 6.94 10.81
N CYS A 16 -25.05 6.08 9.80
CA CYS A 16 -26.22 5.59 9.07
C CYS A 16 -25.98 4.20 8.46
N ILE A 17 -26.26 3.15 9.23
CA ILE A 17 -26.50 1.82 8.66
C ILE A 17 -27.98 1.49 8.87
N SER A 18 -28.81 1.84 7.90
CA SER A 18 -30.14 1.26 7.76
C SER A 18 -30.01 0.00 6.90
N TYR A 19 -29.95 -1.17 7.54
CA TYR A 19 -29.96 -2.46 6.84
C TYR A 19 -31.34 -2.71 6.20
N PHE A 20 -31.39 -2.84 4.87
CA PHE A 20 -32.52 -3.45 4.17
C PHE A 20 -32.33 -4.98 4.09
N GLY A 21 -33.15 -5.69 4.88
CA GLY A 21 -33.65 -7.07 4.78
C GLY A 21 -32.86 -8.21 4.11
N ILE A 22 -32.61 -9.27 4.89
CA ILE A 22 -32.79 -10.66 4.42
C ILE A 22 -33.59 -11.43 5.47
N LYS A 23 -34.77 -11.93 5.09
CA LYS A 23 -35.63 -12.78 5.94
C LYS A 23 -35.00 -14.17 6.12
N GLY A 24 -34.93 -14.59 7.39
CA GLY A 24 -34.87 -15.95 7.94
C GLY A 24 -34.27 -17.10 7.12
N VAL A 25 -33.11 -17.59 7.58
CA VAL A 25 -32.74 -19.01 7.53
C VAL A 25 -32.09 -19.37 8.86
N TYR A 26 -32.60 -20.41 9.54
CA TYR A 26 -32.02 -20.94 10.78
C TYR A 26 -30.52 -21.21 10.61
N LYS A 27 -29.67 -20.45 11.31
CA LYS A 27 -28.22 -20.71 11.38
C LYS A 27 -27.93 -21.51 12.65
N ARG A 28 -27.39 -22.72 12.51
CA ARG A 28 -26.58 -23.32 13.58
C ARG A 28 -25.51 -22.30 13.97
N PRO A 29 -25.18 -22.10 15.26
CA PRO A 29 -24.10 -21.21 15.65
C PRO A 29 -22.80 -21.72 15.00
N VAL A 30 -22.27 -20.95 14.04
CA VAL A 30 -20.94 -21.20 13.50
C VAL A 30 -19.97 -20.90 14.63
N LYS A 31 -19.27 -21.92 15.11
CA LYS A 31 -18.17 -21.71 16.06
C LYS A 31 -17.02 -21.07 15.29
N TYR A 32 -16.74 -19.81 15.60
CA TYR A 32 -15.55 -19.14 15.11
C TYR A 32 -14.38 -19.49 16.04
N HIS A 33 -13.25 -19.85 15.45
CA HIS A 33 -12.00 -20.02 16.17
C HIS A 33 -11.02 -19.01 15.59
N THR A 34 -10.56 -18.10 16.42
CA THR A 34 -9.47 -17.19 16.06
C THR A 34 -8.22 -18.05 15.91
N PHE A 35 -7.60 -18.00 14.73
CA PHE A 35 -6.31 -18.64 14.55
C PHE A 35 -5.26 -17.75 15.22
N GLU A 36 -4.58 -18.28 16.23
CA GLU A 36 -3.60 -17.53 17.01
C GLU A 36 -2.21 -18.17 16.88
N ILE A 37 -1.21 -17.33 16.67
CA ILE A 37 0.21 -17.72 16.75
C ILE A 37 0.84 -16.87 17.85
N ASN A 38 1.45 -17.52 18.84
CA ASN A 38 2.05 -16.86 20.01
C ASN A 38 1.08 -15.93 20.76
N GLY A 39 -0.20 -16.31 20.83
CA GLY A 39 -1.25 -15.53 21.48
C GLY A 39 -1.65 -14.25 20.73
N GLN A 40 -1.28 -14.13 19.44
CA GLN A 40 -1.73 -13.06 18.57
C GLN A 40 -2.64 -13.63 17.47
N PRO A 41 -3.80 -13.01 17.20
CA PRO A 41 -4.66 -13.41 16.09
C PRO A 41 -3.94 -13.22 14.76
N VAL A 42 -4.14 -14.16 13.84
CA VAL A 42 -3.62 -14.12 12.46
C VAL A 42 -4.75 -14.39 11.49
N ASN A 43 -4.98 -13.42 10.58
CA ASN A 43 -6.06 -13.50 9.60
C ASN A 43 -5.56 -13.45 8.14
N LEU A 44 -4.26 -13.19 7.94
CA LEU A 44 -3.64 -13.05 6.62
C LEU A 44 -2.42 -13.98 6.52
N PHE A 45 -2.22 -14.55 5.33
CA PHE A 45 -1.12 -15.46 5.04
C PHE A 45 -0.53 -15.16 3.67
N GLU A 46 0.80 -15.25 3.58
CA GLU A 46 1.52 -15.42 2.32
C GLU A 46 1.70 -16.92 2.03
N HIS A 47 2.06 -17.24 0.79
CA HIS A 47 2.40 -18.59 0.37
C HIS A 47 3.81 -18.63 -0.20
N ASP A 48 4.68 -19.44 0.40
CA ASP A 48 6.09 -19.53 0.01
C ASP A 48 6.34 -20.51 -1.15
N LYS A 49 7.59 -20.59 -1.61
CA LYS A 49 8.03 -21.49 -2.70
C LYS A 49 7.98 -22.97 -2.32
N ASN A 50 7.81 -23.31 -1.05
CA ASN A 50 7.76 -24.68 -0.55
C ASN A 50 6.32 -25.17 -0.34
N GLY A 51 5.32 -24.31 -0.48
CA GLY A 51 3.93 -24.65 -0.19
C GLY A 51 3.48 -24.27 1.21
N ASN A 52 4.32 -23.59 1.99
CA ASN A 52 4.02 -23.23 3.37
C ASN A 52 3.18 -21.95 3.40
N LEU A 53 2.23 -21.91 4.33
CA LEU A 53 1.56 -20.68 4.72
C LEU A 53 2.44 -19.92 5.70
N ILE A 54 2.82 -18.70 5.31
CA ILE A 54 3.56 -17.78 6.18
C ILE A 54 2.52 -16.81 6.78
N PRO A 55 2.36 -16.77 8.11
CA PRO A 55 1.46 -15.82 8.73
C PRO A 55 1.96 -14.39 8.49
N MET A 56 1.07 -13.52 8.04
CA MET A 56 1.36 -12.08 8.02
C MET A 56 1.01 -11.52 9.41
N PRO A 57 1.98 -10.99 10.16
CA PRO A 57 1.70 -10.37 11.46
C PRO A 57 0.77 -9.17 11.28
N HIS A 58 -0.05 -8.88 12.28
CA HIS A 58 -0.87 -7.67 12.27
C HIS A 58 0.02 -6.41 12.28
N THR A 59 -0.22 -5.52 11.32
CA THR A 59 0.47 -4.23 11.23
C THR A 59 -0.02 -3.30 12.34
N THR A 60 0.89 -2.80 13.16
CA THR A 60 0.56 -1.76 14.16
C THR A 60 0.20 -0.44 13.46
N ILE A 61 -0.63 0.40 14.09
CA ILE A 61 -1.07 1.67 13.50
C ILE A 61 0.07 2.59 13.04
N ASN A 62 1.20 2.59 13.75
CA ASN A 62 2.36 3.38 13.35
C ASN A 62 3.02 2.85 12.08
N MET A 63 3.13 1.53 11.95
CA MET A 63 3.67 0.91 10.75
C MET A 63 2.75 1.19 9.56
N GLU A 64 1.43 1.08 9.76
CA GLU A 64 0.46 1.43 8.72
C GLU A 64 0.53 2.91 8.33
N ALA A 65 0.72 3.82 9.29
CA ALA A 65 0.89 5.23 8.99
C ALA A 65 2.16 5.50 8.15
N VAL A 66 3.26 4.78 8.41
CA VAL A 66 4.48 4.84 7.60
C VAL A 66 4.23 4.31 6.18
N VAL A 67 3.60 3.13 6.06
CA VAL A 67 3.22 2.53 4.76
C VAL A 67 2.32 3.48 3.96
N SER A 68 1.30 4.03 4.60
CA SER A 68 0.36 5.00 4.00
C SER A 68 1.06 6.27 3.50
N GLU A 69 2.03 6.79 4.26
CA GLU A 69 2.82 7.94 3.84
C GLU A 69 3.71 7.63 2.63
N ILE A 70 4.33 6.44 2.57
CA ILE A 70 5.10 5.99 1.41
C ILE A 70 4.19 5.85 0.18
N VAL A 71 3.01 5.22 0.34
CA VAL A 71 1.99 5.09 -0.72
C VAL A 71 1.56 6.47 -1.22
N ARG A 72 1.33 7.43 -0.31
CA ARG A 72 0.96 8.80 -0.67
C ARG A 72 2.04 9.47 -1.51
N GLN A 73 3.30 9.41 -1.09
CA GLN A 73 4.42 10.01 -1.83
C GLN A 73 4.60 9.36 -3.21
N LEU A 74 4.54 8.03 -3.28
CA LEU A 74 4.68 7.29 -4.53
C LEU A 74 3.49 7.52 -5.48
N GLY A 75 2.27 7.60 -4.94
CA GLY A 75 1.07 7.95 -5.68
C GLY A 75 1.13 9.37 -6.25
N ASN A 76 1.59 10.33 -5.46
CA ASN A 76 1.81 11.70 -5.93
C ASN A 76 2.84 11.75 -7.05
N TRP A 77 3.97 11.06 -6.89
CA TRP A 77 4.98 10.97 -7.95
C TRP A 77 4.39 10.37 -9.23
N ASN A 78 3.63 9.27 -9.14
CA ASN A 78 3.00 8.59 -10.27
C ASN A 78 2.04 9.52 -11.05
N VAL A 79 1.30 10.38 -10.33
CA VAL A 79 0.42 11.40 -10.93
C VAL A 79 1.22 12.54 -11.55
N GLN A 80 2.14 13.14 -10.78
CA GLN A 80 2.92 14.32 -11.19
C GLN A 80 3.80 14.07 -12.40
N THR A 81 4.34 12.86 -12.53
CA THR A 81 5.21 12.47 -13.63
C THR A 81 4.47 11.76 -14.77
N GLY A 82 3.15 11.57 -14.65
CA GLY A 82 2.32 10.98 -15.71
C GLY A 82 2.62 9.51 -16.01
N GLN A 83 3.21 8.78 -15.06
CA GLN A 83 3.65 7.38 -15.26
C GLN A 83 2.46 6.45 -15.46
N GLY A 84 1.33 6.74 -14.81
CA GLY A 84 0.06 6.05 -14.99
C GLY A 84 0.10 4.57 -14.59
N GLY A 85 1.04 4.19 -13.73
CA GLY A 85 1.08 2.88 -13.09
C GLY A 85 0.13 2.81 -11.90
N VAL A 86 0.23 1.72 -11.13
CA VAL A 86 -0.62 1.45 -9.97
C VAL A 86 0.25 1.26 -8.73
N VAL A 87 -0.11 1.97 -7.65
CA VAL A 87 0.50 1.82 -6.33
C VAL A 87 -0.44 1.01 -5.45
N THR A 88 0.07 0.01 -4.75
CA THR A 88 -0.70 -0.79 -3.78
C THR A 88 0.02 -0.84 -2.43
N SER A 89 -0.74 -1.05 -1.35
CA SER A 89 -0.22 -1.37 -0.02
C SER A 89 -0.38 -2.86 0.32
N SER A 90 0.00 -3.25 1.54
CA SER A 90 0.08 -4.61 2.14
C SER A 90 -1.17 -5.52 2.07
N GLN A 91 -2.17 -5.21 1.23
CA GLN A 91 -3.31 -6.07 0.89
C GLN A 91 -3.42 -6.43 -0.59
N GLY A 92 -2.64 -5.79 -1.46
CA GLY A 92 -2.49 -6.17 -2.86
C GLY A 92 -1.49 -7.32 -2.99
N GLY A 93 -1.94 -8.55 -2.76
CA GLY A 93 -1.08 -9.72 -2.97
C GLY A 93 -0.77 -9.91 -4.45
N PHE A 94 0.40 -10.49 -4.73
CA PHE A 94 0.87 -10.81 -6.07
C PHE A 94 1.14 -12.29 -6.19
N ASN A 95 0.74 -12.84 -7.32
CA ASN A 95 1.03 -14.19 -7.71
C ASN A 95 2.39 -14.23 -8.43
N PHE A 96 3.44 -14.61 -7.69
CA PHE A 96 4.81 -14.69 -8.16
C PHE A 96 5.14 -16.10 -8.69
N HIS A 97 6.18 -16.18 -9.55
CA HIS A 97 6.78 -17.45 -9.97
C HIS A 97 8.27 -17.47 -9.61
N VAL A 98 8.59 -18.06 -8.47
CA VAL A 98 9.96 -18.10 -7.96
C VAL A 98 10.54 -19.49 -8.22
N ARG A 99 11.57 -19.56 -9.07
CA ARG A 99 12.32 -20.80 -9.37
C ARG A 99 11.43 -21.99 -9.78
N GLY A 100 10.48 -21.76 -10.69
CA GLY A 100 9.59 -22.83 -11.18
C GLY A 100 8.37 -23.11 -10.30
N ARG A 101 8.16 -22.34 -9.23
CA ARG A 101 7.08 -22.56 -8.26
C ARG A 101 6.27 -21.30 -8.00
N ARG A 102 4.96 -21.50 -7.84
CA ARG A 102 4.01 -20.43 -7.56
C ARG A 102 4.09 -19.98 -6.10
N THR A 103 4.15 -18.68 -5.87
CA THR A 103 4.14 -18.05 -4.53
C THR A 103 3.14 -16.91 -4.50
N ILE A 104 2.64 -16.55 -3.31
CA ILE A 104 1.75 -15.40 -3.12
C ILE A 104 2.39 -14.50 -2.08
N ARG A 105 2.83 -13.30 -2.48
CA ARG A 105 3.48 -12.32 -1.60
C ARG A 105 2.74 -11.00 -1.61
N ALA A 106 2.70 -10.35 -0.45
CA ALA A 106 2.04 -9.08 -0.23
C ALA A 106 3.07 -8.10 0.33
N PRO A 107 3.89 -7.48 -0.53
CA PRO A 107 4.85 -6.46 -0.09
C PRO A 107 4.13 -5.28 0.54
N ASP A 108 4.80 -4.58 1.47
CA ASP A 108 4.17 -3.45 2.17
C ASP A 108 3.74 -2.31 1.26
N VAL A 109 4.58 -1.98 0.28
CA VAL A 109 4.23 -1.09 -0.83
C VAL A 109 4.73 -1.68 -2.13
N SER A 110 3.94 -1.55 -3.19
CA SER A 110 4.37 -1.91 -4.52
C SER A 110 3.99 -0.88 -5.57
N PHE A 111 4.75 -0.84 -6.65
CA PHE A 111 4.38 -0.13 -7.87
C PHE A 111 4.42 -1.10 -9.06
N THR A 112 3.31 -1.17 -9.78
CA THR A 112 3.21 -1.88 -11.05
C THR A 112 3.14 -0.86 -12.18
N SER A 113 4.08 -0.92 -13.11
CA SER A 113 4.10 0.01 -14.25
C SER A 113 2.81 -0.08 -15.08
N LYS A 114 2.45 1.03 -15.74
CA LYS A 114 1.29 1.13 -16.63
C LYS A 114 1.25 0.01 -17.68
N ASN A 115 2.41 -0.31 -18.24
CA ASN A 115 2.53 -1.35 -19.26
C ASN A 115 2.20 -2.72 -18.68
N VAL A 116 2.79 -3.10 -17.54
CA VAL A 116 2.47 -4.39 -16.92
C VAL A 116 0.98 -4.44 -16.56
N TYR A 117 0.48 -3.42 -15.84
CA TYR A 117 -0.88 -3.40 -15.31
C TYR A 117 -1.96 -3.51 -16.40
N ARG A 118 -1.80 -2.79 -17.52
CA ARG A 118 -2.78 -2.78 -18.62
C ARG A 118 -2.82 -4.08 -19.43
N HIS A 119 -1.81 -4.92 -19.34
CA HIS A 119 -1.77 -6.23 -20.01
C HIS A 119 -2.24 -7.37 -19.09
N LEU A 120 -2.58 -7.09 -17.83
CA LEU A 120 -3.11 -8.11 -16.93
C LEU A 120 -4.49 -8.58 -17.36
N THR A 121 -4.69 -9.88 -17.32
CA THR A 121 -6.00 -10.51 -17.54
C THR A 121 -6.91 -10.28 -16.34
N GLN A 122 -8.22 -10.46 -16.53
CA GLN A 122 -9.18 -10.37 -15.42
C GLN A 122 -8.92 -11.44 -14.34
N GLN A 123 -8.36 -12.60 -14.70
CA GLN A 123 -7.98 -13.59 -13.69
C GLN A 123 -6.83 -13.07 -12.83
N GLN A 124 -5.82 -12.44 -13.42
CA GLN A 124 -4.69 -11.85 -12.67
C GLN A 124 -5.11 -10.64 -11.83
N LEU A 125 -6.07 -9.82 -12.31
CA LEU A 125 -6.52 -8.61 -11.61
C LEU A 125 -7.44 -8.92 -10.42
N TRP A 126 -8.33 -9.90 -10.55
CA TRP A 126 -9.41 -10.12 -9.58
C TRP A 126 -9.26 -11.41 -8.78
N THR A 127 -8.23 -12.22 -9.05
CA THR A 127 -7.97 -13.47 -8.35
C THR A 127 -6.47 -13.75 -8.25
N PHE A 128 -6.07 -14.71 -7.41
CA PHE A 128 -4.71 -15.27 -7.45
C PHE A 128 -4.53 -16.37 -8.52
N LYS A 129 -5.34 -16.37 -9.59
CA LYS A 129 -5.27 -17.30 -10.72
C LYS A 129 -4.69 -16.62 -11.97
N GLY A 130 -4.49 -17.39 -13.03
CA GLY A 130 -3.80 -16.94 -14.25
C GLY A 130 -2.28 -16.97 -14.13
N GLU A 131 -1.61 -16.45 -15.16
CA GLU A 131 -0.15 -16.40 -15.21
C GLU A 131 0.42 -15.50 -14.12
N PRO A 132 1.53 -15.90 -13.47
CA PRO A 132 2.22 -15.05 -12.52
C PRO A 132 2.68 -13.72 -13.12
N PHE A 133 2.70 -12.68 -12.30
CA PHE A 133 3.31 -11.40 -12.65
C PHE A 133 3.91 -10.76 -11.39
N THR A 134 4.91 -9.91 -11.58
CA THR A 134 5.55 -9.20 -10.49
C THR A 134 5.35 -7.70 -10.63
N PRO A 135 5.18 -6.96 -9.52
CA PRO A 135 5.27 -5.51 -9.55
C PRO A 135 6.68 -5.09 -10.00
N THR A 136 6.81 -3.86 -10.48
CA THR A 136 8.09 -3.32 -10.92
C THR A 136 8.96 -2.89 -9.73
N VAL A 137 8.33 -2.37 -8.67
CA VAL A 137 8.99 -2.01 -7.40
C VAL A 137 8.26 -2.65 -6.24
N VAL A 138 9.02 -3.11 -5.25
CA VAL A 138 8.54 -3.57 -3.94
C VAL A 138 9.29 -2.82 -2.85
N ILE A 139 8.59 -2.49 -1.78
CA ILE A 139 9.14 -1.86 -0.57
C ILE A 139 8.61 -2.66 0.62
N GLU A 140 9.51 -3.02 1.53
CA GLU A 140 9.17 -3.66 2.80
C GLU A 140 9.53 -2.71 3.95
N VAL A 141 8.72 -2.67 4.99
CA VAL A 141 8.87 -1.76 6.14
C VAL A 141 8.95 -2.58 7.43
N SER A 142 10.08 -2.48 8.13
CA SER A 142 10.28 -3.17 9.41
C SER A 142 10.53 -2.22 10.57
N ASP A 143 9.96 -2.54 11.74
CA ASP A 143 10.28 -1.87 13.00
C ASP A 143 11.62 -2.37 13.54
N THR A 144 12.64 -1.51 13.50
CA THR A 144 13.97 -1.78 14.05
C THR A 144 14.22 -1.06 15.38
N ILE A 145 13.22 -0.35 15.91
CA ILE A 145 13.34 0.53 17.08
C ILE A 145 13.00 -0.22 18.36
N LYS A 146 12.04 -1.16 18.32
CA LYS A 146 11.60 -1.90 19.51
C LYS A 146 12.66 -2.80 20.17
N ASP A 147 13.74 -3.13 19.47
CA ASP A 147 14.78 -4.01 20.01
C ASP A 147 16.07 -3.23 20.24
N SER A 148 16.41 -2.94 21.51
CA SER A 148 17.73 -2.41 21.90
C SER A 148 18.86 -3.43 21.68
N ASP A 149 18.53 -4.67 21.34
CA ASP A 149 19.47 -5.74 21.04
C ASP A 149 19.92 -5.66 19.56
N THR A 150 21.16 -5.21 19.36
CA THR A 150 21.81 -5.13 18.05
C THR A 150 21.76 -6.46 17.27
N LYS A 151 21.78 -7.61 17.96
CA LYS A 151 21.71 -8.92 17.28
C LYS A 151 20.35 -9.16 16.62
N LYS A 152 19.26 -8.72 17.26
CA LYS A 152 17.92 -8.83 16.68
C LYS A 152 17.70 -7.84 15.54
N LYS A 153 18.25 -6.62 15.63
CA LYS A 153 18.22 -5.66 14.51
C LYS A 153 18.91 -6.21 13.28
N ASN A 154 20.10 -6.79 13.46
CA ASN A 154 20.83 -7.44 12.37
C ASN A 154 20.00 -8.59 11.79
N LYS A 155 19.37 -9.40 12.63
CA LYS A 155 18.50 -10.47 12.17
C LYS A 155 17.32 -9.97 11.32
N VAL A 156 16.62 -8.91 11.73
CA VAL A 156 15.51 -8.34 10.92
C VAL A 156 16.01 -7.89 9.55
N PHE A 157 17.19 -7.27 9.50
CA PHE A 157 17.81 -6.87 8.24
C PHE A 157 18.20 -8.09 7.39
N ASP A 158 18.82 -9.10 7.99
CA ASP A 158 19.22 -10.34 7.33
C ASP A 158 18.00 -11.11 6.79
N ASP A 159 16.92 -11.19 7.56
CA ASP A 159 15.66 -11.83 7.17
C ASP A 159 15.03 -11.10 5.96
N LEU A 160 15.05 -9.76 5.94
CA LEU A 160 14.58 -8.98 4.79
C LEU A 160 15.50 -9.13 3.58
N ASP A 161 16.82 -9.03 3.76
CA ASP A 161 17.80 -9.20 2.68
C ASP A 161 17.69 -10.60 2.05
N GLU A 162 17.50 -11.64 2.85
CA GLU A 162 17.21 -12.99 2.37
C GLU A 162 15.88 -13.06 1.60
N LYS A 163 14.81 -12.41 2.09
CA LYS A 163 13.52 -12.33 1.39
C LYS A 163 13.69 -11.70 0.01
N PHE A 164 14.38 -10.54 -0.08
CA PHE A 164 14.65 -9.87 -1.34
C PHE A 164 15.45 -10.77 -2.29
N LYS A 165 16.57 -11.35 -1.85
CA LYS A 165 17.42 -12.20 -2.69
C LYS A 165 16.73 -13.48 -3.16
N SER A 166 15.99 -14.13 -2.26
CA SER A 166 15.48 -15.47 -2.50
C SER A 166 14.10 -15.49 -3.17
N GLU A 167 13.42 -14.35 -3.23
CA GLU A 167 12.03 -14.25 -3.69
C GLU A 167 11.82 -13.11 -4.67
N TYR A 168 12.05 -11.85 -4.25
CA TYR A 168 11.72 -10.69 -5.10
C TYR A 168 12.71 -10.49 -6.24
N LEU A 169 13.98 -10.87 -6.05
CA LEU A 169 15.05 -10.77 -7.04
C LEU A 169 15.46 -12.14 -7.59
N ALA A 170 14.67 -13.17 -7.29
CA ALA A 170 14.94 -14.51 -7.74
C ALA A 170 14.60 -14.71 -9.22
N VAL A 171 15.19 -15.73 -9.84
CA VAL A 171 14.88 -16.14 -11.21
C VAL A 171 13.36 -16.36 -11.36
N GLY A 172 12.78 -15.72 -12.38
CA GLY A 172 11.34 -15.70 -12.64
C GLY A 172 10.63 -14.42 -12.21
N THR A 173 11.35 -13.45 -11.66
CA THR A 173 10.83 -12.13 -11.28
C THR A 173 11.46 -11.01 -12.10
N SER A 174 10.79 -9.85 -12.16
CA SER A 174 11.30 -8.65 -12.84
C SER A 174 11.27 -7.42 -11.93
N VAL A 175 11.40 -7.60 -10.62
CA VAL A 175 11.44 -6.51 -9.64
C VAL A 175 12.77 -5.76 -9.77
N GLN A 176 12.72 -4.43 -9.75
CA GLN A 176 13.91 -3.57 -9.82
C GLN A 176 14.33 -3.03 -8.45
N ILE A 177 15.64 -2.89 -8.23
CA ILE A 177 16.25 -2.60 -6.92
C ILE A 177 16.44 -1.10 -6.67
N ASP A 178 16.86 -0.36 -7.68
CA ASP A 178 17.22 1.06 -7.53
C ASP A 178 16.10 2.02 -7.93
N GLY A 179 15.03 1.49 -8.52
CA GLY A 179 13.96 2.30 -9.09
C GLY A 179 14.46 3.34 -10.09
N GLY A 180 15.67 3.22 -10.67
CA GLY A 180 16.30 4.28 -11.44
C GLY A 180 15.47 4.70 -12.65
N ASP A 181 15.40 3.82 -13.66
CA ASP A 181 14.55 4.04 -14.85
C ASP A 181 13.06 3.83 -14.55
N THR A 182 12.72 3.13 -13.47
CA THR A 182 11.32 2.82 -13.12
C THR A 182 10.63 3.93 -12.33
N LEU A 183 11.37 4.62 -11.47
CA LEU A 183 10.94 5.72 -10.62
C LEU A 183 11.80 6.99 -10.86
N PRO A 184 11.89 7.49 -12.11
CA PRO A 184 12.75 8.62 -12.45
C PRO A 184 12.44 9.84 -11.58
N GLY A 185 13.48 10.36 -10.93
CA GLY A 185 13.40 11.55 -10.07
C GLY A 185 12.60 11.35 -8.78
N PHE A 186 12.17 10.12 -8.45
CA PHE A 186 11.53 9.85 -7.18
C PHE A 186 12.56 9.94 -6.04
N THR A 187 12.20 10.63 -4.97
CA THR A 187 12.97 10.65 -3.73
C THR A 187 12.00 10.58 -2.58
N LEU A 188 12.20 9.61 -1.69
CA LEU A 188 11.38 9.45 -0.50
C LEU A 188 11.72 10.54 0.52
N ASP A 189 10.76 11.41 0.84
CA ASP A 189 10.89 12.38 1.92
C ASP A 189 10.69 11.69 3.27
N VAL A 190 11.81 11.38 3.92
CA VAL A 190 11.84 10.74 5.23
C VAL A 190 11.45 11.68 6.38
N LYS A 191 11.30 12.99 6.15
CA LYS A 191 10.95 13.95 7.22
C LYS A 191 9.55 13.66 7.77
N MET A 192 8.57 13.48 6.89
CA MET A 192 7.20 13.16 7.30
C MET A 192 7.12 11.78 7.97
N ILE A 193 7.90 10.81 7.50
CA ILE A 193 8.03 9.49 8.12
C ILE A 193 8.60 9.61 9.54
N LYS A 194 9.66 10.40 9.74
CA LYS A 194 10.25 10.65 11.06
C LYS A 194 9.26 11.33 12.01
N ASP A 195 8.47 12.28 11.50
CA ASP A 195 7.43 12.95 12.28
C ASP A 195 6.35 11.96 12.76
N ILE A 196 5.89 11.06 11.88
CA ILE A 196 4.96 9.97 12.21
C ILE A 196 5.53 9.08 13.31
N ILE A 197 6.77 8.60 13.13
CA ILE A 197 7.43 7.70 14.09
C ILE A 197 7.64 8.40 15.44
N SER A 198 8.00 9.69 15.42
CA SER A 198 8.33 10.42 16.65
C SER A 198 7.12 10.65 17.56
N GLN A 199 5.89 10.68 17.02
CA GLN A 199 4.65 10.98 17.75
C GLN A 199 4.70 12.22 18.66
N LYS A 200 5.67 13.12 18.45
CA LYS A 200 5.79 14.34 19.26
C LYS A 200 4.66 15.26 18.85
N SER A 201 3.86 15.70 19.82
CA SER A 201 2.96 16.82 19.61
C SER A 201 3.81 18.00 19.15
N ARG A 202 3.55 18.50 17.94
CA ARG A 202 4.05 19.83 17.61
C ARG A 202 3.45 20.77 18.65
N PRO A 203 4.25 21.66 19.27
CA PRO A 203 3.67 22.78 19.99
C PRO A 203 2.66 23.43 19.05
N THR A 204 1.45 23.67 19.54
CA THR A 204 0.48 24.51 18.84
C THR A 204 1.04 25.93 18.85
N GLU A 205 2.07 26.19 18.05
CA GLU A 205 2.44 27.54 17.74
C GLU A 205 1.24 28.11 16.98
N ALA A 206 0.51 28.99 17.66
CA ALA A 206 -0.24 30.05 17.02
C ALA A 206 0.75 30.95 16.27
N SER A 207 1.45 30.41 15.27
CA SER A 207 2.16 31.22 14.32
C SER A 207 1.06 31.91 13.52
N LYS A 208 0.99 33.23 13.67
CA LYS A 208 0.39 34.09 12.66
C LYS A 208 1.18 33.82 11.38
N LYS A 209 0.80 32.78 10.63
CA LYS A 209 1.34 32.56 9.30
C LYS A 209 0.98 33.82 8.51
N PRO A 210 1.92 34.42 7.76
CA PRO A 210 1.53 35.39 6.75
C PRO A 210 0.45 34.72 5.89
N GLU A 211 -0.65 35.43 5.59
CA GLU A 211 -1.70 34.93 4.70
C GLU A 211 -1.02 34.51 3.40
N SER A 212 -0.76 33.21 3.27
CA SER A 212 -0.13 32.65 2.08
C SER A 212 -1.25 32.59 1.06
N ARG A 213 -1.29 33.57 0.17
CA ARG A 213 -2.18 33.55 -0.97
C ARG A 213 -1.63 32.57 -2.00
N PHE A 214 -2.28 31.42 -2.11
CA PHE A 214 -2.04 30.46 -3.17
C PHE A 214 -2.88 30.88 -4.37
N SER A 215 -2.22 31.35 -5.43
CA SER A 215 -2.89 31.67 -6.69
C SER A 215 -2.90 30.43 -7.57
N CYS A 216 -4.03 30.14 -8.20
CA CYS A 216 -4.07 29.09 -9.19
C CYS A 216 -3.29 29.49 -10.44
N PRO A 217 -2.38 28.65 -10.96
CA PRO A 217 -1.60 29.00 -12.16
C PRO A 217 -2.40 28.86 -13.46
N LYS A 218 -3.61 28.27 -13.40
CA LYS A 218 -4.46 28.02 -14.58
C LYS A 218 -5.71 28.89 -14.64
N CYS A 219 -6.05 29.63 -13.58
CA CYS A 219 -7.16 30.58 -13.56
C CYS A 219 -7.00 31.61 -12.44
N ASP A 220 -7.83 32.66 -12.43
CA ASP A 220 -7.70 33.80 -11.49
C ASP A 220 -8.24 33.52 -10.07
N ASN A 221 -8.28 32.26 -9.65
CA ASN A 221 -8.73 31.89 -8.31
C ASN A 221 -7.58 31.99 -7.31
N HIS A 222 -7.87 32.50 -6.12
CA HIS A 222 -6.92 32.65 -5.02
C HIS A 222 -7.44 31.95 -3.76
N PHE A 223 -6.52 31.37 -2.99
CA PHE A 223 -6.84 30.61 -1.79
C PHE A 223 -5.95 31.05 -0.63
N THR A 224 -6.48 30.99 0.59
CA THR A 224 -5.76 31.33 1.82
C THR A 224 -5.12 30.12 2.49
N ASP A 225 -5.42 28.92 1.98
CA ASP A 225 -4.88 27.67 2.48
C ASP A 225 -4.62 26.68 1.33
N ASN A 226 -3.61 25.84 1.53
CA ASN A 226 -3.17 24.89 0.52
C ASN A 226 -4.21 23.80 0.23
N TYR A 227 -5.06 23.43 1.20
CA TYR A 227 -6.07 22.39 1.00
C TYR A 227 -7.14 22.86 0.00
N SER A 228 -7.64 24.08 0.17
CA SER A 228 -8.60 24.70 -0.75
C SER A 228 -8.01 24.88 -2.15
N PHE A 229 -6.74 25.29 -2.25
CA PHE A 229 -6.03 25.38 -3.51
C PHE A 229 -5.92 24.03 -4.23
N ILE A 230 -5.39 22.99 -3.57
CA ILE A 230 -5.23 21.66 -4.17
C ILE A 230 -6.58 21.10 -4.61
N LYS A 231 -7.61 21.21 -3.77
CA LYS A 231 -8.97 20.77 -4.10
C LYS A 231 -9.55 21.47 -5.31
N HIS A 232 -9.33 22.78 -5.46
CA HIS A 232 -9.71 23.51 -6.67
C HIS A 232 -8.96 22.99 -7.89
N PHE A 233 -7.63 22.84 -7.76
CA PHE A 233 -6.77 22.45 -8.86
C PHE A 233 -7.11 21.05 -9.38
N GLU A 234 -7.28 20.09 -8.48
CA GLU A 234 -7.69 18.73 -8.82
C GLU A 234 -9.03 18.69 -9.55
N ARG A 235 -10.04 19.41 -9.06
CA ARG A 235 -11.38 19.38 -9.64
C ARG A 235 -11.50 20.09 -10.98
N SER A 236 -10.79 21.20 -11.12
CA SER A 236 -11.01 22.12 -12.23
C SER A 236 -9.99 21.95 -13.34
N HIS A 237 -8.84 21.32 -13.06
CA HIS A 237 -7.68 21.38 -13.94
C HIS A 237 -6.92 20.05 -14.13
N ILE A 238 -7.30 18.96 -13.45
CA ILE A 238 -6.70 17.62 -13.61
C ILE A 238 -7.59 16.68 -14.44
N CYS A 239 -8.87 17.00 -14.68
CA CYS A 239 -9.82 16.15 -15.42
C CYS A 239 -9.92 16.43 -16.94
N ASP A 240 -8.98 17.15 -17.54
CA ASP A 240 -8.91 17.38 -19.00
C ASP A 240 -7.86 16.49 -19.67
#